data_AF-A0A961NR28-F1
#
_entry.id   AF-A0A961NR28-F1
#
_cell.length_a   1.000
_cell.length_b   1.000
_cell.length_c   1.000
_cell.angle_alpha   90.00
_cell.angle_beta   90.00
_cell.angle_gamma   90.00
#
_symmetry.space_group_name_H-M   'P 1'
#
loop_
_entity.id
_entity.type
_entity.pdbx_description
1 polymer ?
#
loop_
_entity_poly.entity_id
_entity_poly.type
_entity_poly.pdbx_seq_one_letter_code
_entity_poly.pdbx_strand_id
1 'polypeptide(L)'
;MAERRRRIRTPRRIVAVAVVLMLLPLIHIAATAWAEEIPLAQPGRVLSRYSALGLLFLYLSPLVGALLLRPRPWSWYLFLGYAFSVGLYNFVELVRTPSLYMQGSLLRAVLGFGFAALAIKRDIYSPYLAIFPRGFRRKRRVHKRLKINVDGHDREALDISDSGCFVRWKGCEKPAGTELKLQWAFTGAEFDAIGGIVRITDAGVGIAFRGTDSAWRNRLRTAFGNASAEKGSDRN
;
A
#
# COMPACT_ATOMS: atom_id res chain seq x y z
N MET A 1 13.52 12.65 -23.93
CA MET A 1 12.89 13.51 -22.90
C MET A 1 12.97 12.82 -21.56
N ALA A 2 13.81 13.32 -20.65
CA ALA A 2 14.00 12.72 -19.33
C ALA A 2 12.77 12.97 -18.44
N GLU A 3 11.99 11.92 -18.20
CA GLU A 3 10.88 11.93 -17.26
C GLU A 3 11.42 12.20 -15.85
N ARG A 4 11.32 13.46 -15.40
CA ARG A 4 11.64 13.85 -14.01
C ARG A 4 10.74 13.03 -13.08
N ARG A 5 11.30 11.95 -12.52
CA ARG A 5 10.68 11.17 -11.44
C ARG A 5 10.39 12.13 -10.28
N ARG A 6 9.14 12.58 -10.15
CA ARG A 6 8.69 13.31 -8.95
C ARG A 6 9.01 12.42 -7.75
N ARG A 7 9.97 12.86 -6.91
CA ARG A 7 10.22 12.21 -5.61
C ARG A 7 8.93 12.32 -4.80
N ILE A 8 8.26 11.20 -4.63
CA ILE A 8 7.07 11.11 -3.80
C ILE A 8 7.53 11.36 -2.36
N ARG A 9 6.99 12.41 -1.73
CA ARG A 9 7.31 12.77 -0.36
C ARG A 9 6.70 11.73 0.58
N THR A 10 7.49 11.19 1.50
CA THR A 10 7.00 10.25 2.52
C THR A 10 5.86 10.90 3.32
N PRO A 11 4.71 10.23 3.48
CA PRO A 11 3.59 10.74 4.28
C PRO A 11 4.02 11.14 5.68
N ARG A 12 3.53 12.28 6.18
CA ARG A 12 3.92 12.84 7.49
C ARG A 12 3.67 11.86 8.64
N ARG A 13 2.62 11.03 8.56
CA ARG A 13 2.29 10.03 9.58
C ARG A 13 3.33 8.91 9.65
N ILE A 14 3.81 8.45 8.50
CA ILE A 14 4.91 7.47 8.43
C ILE A 14 6.19 8.07 9.01
N VAL A 15 6.49 9.33 8.70
CA VAL A 15 7.63 10.04 9.29
C VAL A 15 7.50 10.13 10.81
N ALA A 16 6.33 10.52 11.33
CA ALA A 16 6.10 10.61 12.76
C ALA A 16 6.30 9.26 13.47
N VAL A 17 5.69 8.18 12.95
CA VAL A 17 5.87 6.83 13.52
C VAL A 17 7.31 6.36 13.43
N ALA A 18 7.99 6.59 12.31
CA ALA A 18 9.40 6.24 12.15
C ALA A 18 10.31 6.98 13.14
N VAL A 19 10.08 8.28 13.35
CA VAL A 19 10.83 9.08 14.34
C VAL A 19 10.60 8.55 15.75
N VAL A 20 9.35 8.25 16.12
CA VAL A 20 9.04 7.65 17.44
C VAL A 20 9.77 6.31 17.61
N LEU A 21 9.80 5.45 16.59
CA LEU A 21 10.55 4.19 16.63
C LEU A 21 12.07 4.38 16.74
N MET A 22 12.62 5.42 16.11
CA MET A 22 14.04 5.77 16.26
C MET A 22 14.37 6.28 17.66
N LEU A 23 13.44 6.99 18.30
CA LEU A 23 13.60 7.51 19.65
C LEU A 23 13.20 6.51 20.74
N LEU A 24 12.57 5.38 20.38
CA LEU A 24 12.10 4.36 21.31
C LEU A 24 13.18 3.90 22.30
N PRO A 25 14.46 3.69 21.91
CA PRO A 25 15.51 3.34 22.85
C PRO A 25 15.71 4.37 23.95
N LEU A 26 15.73 5.65 23.58
CA LEU A 26 15.92 6.75 24.52
C LEU A 26 14.70 6.87 25.45
N ILE A 27 13.50 6.73 24.91
CA ILE A 27 12.25 6.75 25.67
C ILE A 27 12.22 5.59 26.67
N HIS A 28 12.59 4.37 26.25
CA HIS A 28 12.62 3.21 27.13
C HIS A 28 13.70 3.30 28.21
N ILE A 29 14.91 3.72 27.86
CA ILE A 29 15.98 3.94 28.85
C ILE A 29 15.54 4.98 29.88
N ALA A 30 14.97 6.11 29.44
CA ALA A 30 14.49 7.14 30.35
C ALA A 30 13.34 6.65 31.24
N ALA A 31 12.39 5.90 30.68
CA ALA A 31 11.25 5.36 31.43
C ALA A 31 11.71 4.33 32.49
N THR A 32 12.66 3.46 32.16
CA THR A 32 13.23 2.49 33.11
C THR A 32 14.08 3.17 34.16
N ALA A 33 14.91 4.15 33.78
CA ALA A 33 15.69 4.95 34.72
C ALA A 33 14.78 5.64 35.74
N TRP A 34 13.66 6.19 35.29
CA TRP A 34 12.68 6.84 36.17
C TRP A 34 11.94 5.83 37.06
N ALA A 35 11.49 4.69 36.52
CA ALA A 35 10.77 3.67 37.28
C ALA A 35 11.63 2.97 38.35
N GLU A 36 12.93 2.84 38.10
CA GLU A 36 13.89 2.17 38.99
C GLU A 36 14.77 3.17 39.78
N GLU A 37 14.45 4.46 39.72
CA GLU A 37 15.19 5.54 40.39
C GLU A 37 16.71 5.58 40.06
N ILE A 38 17.08 5.16 38.86
CA ILE A 38 18.47 5.14 38.39
C ILE A 38 18.81 6.50 37.75
N PRO A 39 19.92 7.15 38.13
CA PRO A 39 20.35 8.38 37.47
C PRO A 39 20.64 8.18 35.97
N LEU A 40 20.11 9.06 35.12
CA LEU A 40 20.30 9.02 33.65
C LEU A 40 21.77 9.11 33.21
N ALA A 41 22.64 9.67 34.04
CA ALA A 41 24.08 9.71 33.81
C ALA A 41 24.76 8.33 33.82
N GLN A 42 24.04 7.28 34.26
CA GLN A 42 24.57 5.91 34.37
C GLN A 42 23.79 4.92 33.49
N PRO A 43 23.80 5.07 32.16
CA PRO A 43 23.01 4.24 31.25
C PRO A 43 23.39 2.75 31.32
N GLY A 44 24.63 2.42 31.67
CA GLY A 44 25.07 1.03 31.83
C GLY A 44 24.29 0.26 32.90
N ARG A 45 23.90 0.93 34.00
CA ARG A 45 23.08 0.30 35.06
C ARG A 45 21.66 0.03 34.55
N VAL A 46 21.10 0.95 33.77
CA VAL A 46 19.78 0.77 33.16
C VAL A 46 19.81 -0.37 32.14
N LEU A 47 20.82 -0.40 31.27
CA LEU A 47 20.99 -1.45 30.27
C LEU A 47 21.19 -2.83 30.88
N SER A 48 21.86 -2.95 32.04
CA SER A 48 22.01 -4.23 32.75
C SER A 48 20.71 -4.83 33.28
N ARG A 49 19.60 -4.05 33.30
CA ARG A 49 18.27 -4.57 33.67
C ARG A 49 17.57 -5.29 32.52
N TYR A 50 18.04 -5.11 31.29
CA TYR A 50 17.44 -5.73 30.12
C TYR A 50 18.05 -7.11 29.86
N SER A 51 17.19 -8.05 29.49
CA SER A 51 17.64 -9.32 28.92
C SER A 51 18.33 -9.09 27.55
N ALA A 52 19.12 -10.06 27.09
CA ALA A 52 19.74 -10.00 25.77
C ALA A 52 18.71 -9.79 24.65
N LEU A 53 17.53 -10.43 24.75
CA LEU A 53 16.41 -10.22 23.81
C LEU A 53 15.79 -8.83 23.94
N GLY A 54 15.64 -8.32 25.16
CA GLY A 54 15.18 -6.96 25.41
C GLY A 54 16.09 -5.91 24.76
N LEU A 55 17.40 -6.07 24.93
CA LEU A 55 18.41 -5.23 24.27
C LEU A 55 18.35 -5.35 22.74
N LEU A 56 18.20 -6.56 22.21
CA LEU A 56 18.03 -6.78 20.77
C LEU A 56 16.83 -5.99 20.24
N PHE A 57 15.66 -6.09 20.88
CA PHE A 57 14.47 -5.35 20.46
C PHE A 57 14.60 -3.85 20.63
N LEU A 58 15.30 -3.39 21.66
CA LEU A 58 15.63 -1.98 21.88
C LEU A 58 16.41 -1.44 20.68
N TYR A 59 17.52 -2.09 20.30
CA TYR A 59 18.37 -1.64 19.19
C TYR A 59 17.81 -1.94 17.80
N LEU A 60 16.86 -2.87 17.68
CA LEU A 60 16.19 -3.14 16.42
C LEU A 60 15.16 -2.05 16.09
N SER A 61 14.61 -1.35 17.10
CA SER A 61 13.59 -0.29 16.89
C SER A 61 14.04 0.82 15.92
N PRO A 62 15.23 1.44 16.07
CA PRO A 62 15.68 2.48 15.15
C PRO A 62 15.91 1.97 13.73
N LEU A 63 16.36 0.72 13.58
CA LEU A 63 16.51 0.10 12.27
C LEU A 63 15.15 -0.01 11.58
N VAL A 64 14.14 -0.53 12.28
CA VAL A 64 12.77 -0.63 11.76
C VAL A 64 12.21 0.75 11.42
N GLY A 65 12.43 1.76 12.28
CA GLY A 65 12.08 3.15 12.00
C GLY A 65 12.75 3.70 10.74
N ALA A 66 14.05 3.47 10.55
CA ALA A 66 14.79 3.89 9.36
C ALA A 66 14.27 3.24 8.08
N LEU A 67 13.90 1.96 8.15
CA LEU A 67 13.34 1.22 7.01
C LEU A 67 11.94 1.72 6.67
N LEU A 68 11.12 2.14 7.65
CA LEU A 68 9.82 2.76 7.40
C LEU A 68 9.90 4.11 6.67
N LEU A 69 11.00 4.86 6.82
CA LEU A 69 11.23 6.07 6.02
C LEU A 69 11.41 5.78 4.53
N ARG A 70 11.69 4.51 4.17
CA ARG A 70 11.69 3.99 2.80
C ARG A 70 10.42 3.18 2.57
N PRO A 71 9.26 3.83 2.37
CA PRO A 71 7.96 3.18 2.33
C PRO A 71 7.88 2.16 1.20
N ARG A 72 8.14 0.89 1.54
CA ARG A 72 8.02 -0.26 0.66
C ARG A 72 7.15 -1.30 1.36
N PRO A 73 6.51 -2.22 0.62
CA PRO A 73 5.70 -3.27 1.24
C PRO A 73 6.50 -4.09 2.27
N TRP A 74 7.78 -4.36 2.02
CA TRP A 74 8.62 -5.11 2.96
C TRP A 74 8.90 -4.35 4.25
N SER A 75 9.00 -3.01 4.24
CA SER A 75 9.23 -2.22 5.47
C SER A 75 8.02 -2.28 6.40
N TRP A 76 6.81 -2.37 5.83
CA TRP A 76 5.57 -2.61 6.57
C TRP A 76 5.54 -3.98 7.23
N TYR A 77 5.89 -5.05 6.50
CA TYR A 77 5.93 -6.40 7.06
C TYR A 77 7.00 -6.53 8.14
N LEU A 78 8.17 -5.89 7.98
CA LEU A 78 9.17 -5.82 9.04
C LEU A 78 8.66 -5.09 10.29
N PHE A 79 7.95 -3.97 10.11
CA PHE A 79 7.33 -3.27 11.24
C PHE A 79 6.31 -4.15 11.97
N LEU A 80 5.43 -4.84 11.25
CA LEU A 80 4.45 -5.75 11.86
C LEU A 80 5.13 -6.93 12.55
N GLY A 81 6.15 -7.53 11.92
CA GLY A 81 6.93 -8.61 12.52
C GLY A 81 7.60 -8.15 13.80
N TYR A 82 8.26 -7.00 13.78
CA TYR A 82 8.87 -6.38 14.96
C TYR A 82 7.85 -6.12 16.07
N ALA A 83 6.72 -5.47 15.75
CA ALA A 83 5.66 -5.20 16.72
C ALA A 83 5.10 -6.48 17.36
N PHE A 84 4.87 -7.52 16.55
CA PHE A 84 4.42 -8.82 17.03
C PHE A 84 5.46 -9.47 17.94
N SER A 85 6.74 -9.47 17.55
CA SER A 85 7.83 -10.02 18.37
C SER A 85 7.98 -9.30 19.71
N VAL A 86 7.88 -7.97 19.73
CA VAL A 86 7.91 -7.19 20.97
C VAL A 86 6.68 -7.48 21.84
N GLY A 87 5.50 -7.59 21.25
CA GLY A 87 4.28 -7.98 21.98
C GLY A 87 4.40 -9.38 22.58
N LEU A 88 4.88 -10.35 21.81
CA LEU A 88 5.11 -11.71 22.26
C LEU A 88 6.17 -11.76 23.37
N TYR A 89 7.26 -11.01 23.24
CA TYR A 89 8.29 -10.89 24.27
C TYR A 89 7.71 -10.39 25.59
N ASN A 90 6.99 -9.26 25.56
CA ASN A 90 6.35 -8.71 26.76
C ASN A 90 5.31 -9.66 27.37
N PHE A 91 4.57 -10.40 26.53
CA PHE A 91 3.64 -11.42 27.00
C PHE A 91 4.34 -12.56 27.73
N VAL A 92 5.44 -13.09 27.17
CA VAL A 92 6.24 -14.14 27.80
C VAL A 92 6.85 -13.66 29.12
N GLU A 93 7.41 -12.45 29.17
CA GLU A 93 7.96 -11.86 30.41
C GLU A 93 6.88 -11.65 31.46
N LEU A 94 5.68 -11.22 31.05
CA LEU A 94 4.54 -11.09 31.96
C LEU A 94 4.12 -12.44 32.57
N VAL A 95 4.11 -13.51 31.77
CA VAL A 95 3.80 -14.86 32.27
C VAL A 95 4.86 -15.36 33.24
N ARG A 96 6.15 -15.07 32.97
CA ARG A 96 7.26 -15.49 33.83
C ARG A 96 7.36 -14.69 35.12
N THR A 97 7.13 -13.39 35.03
CA THR A 97 7.29 -12.43 36.14
C THR A 97 6.09 -11.48 36.19
N PRO A 98 4.95 -11.97 36.71
CA PRO A 98 3.72 -11.19 36.74
C PRO A 98 3.90 -9.98 37.68
N SER A 99 3.92 -8.78 37.10
CA SER A 99 4.01 -7.52 37.81
C SER A 99 3.18 -6.44 37.10
N LEU A 100 2.74 -5.43 37.84
CA LEU A 100 2.01 -4.29 37.28
C LEU A 100 2.84 -3.56 36.20
N TYR A 101 4.16 -3.50 36.38
CA TYR A 101 5.08 -2.96 35.40
C TYR A 101 5.02 -3.74 34.07
N MET A 102 5.06 -5.07 34.12
CA MET A 102 4.99 -5.91 32.91
C MET A 102 3.63 -5.84 32.23
N GLN A 103 2.54 -5.76 33.00
CA GLN A 103 1.19 -5.54 32.45
C GLN A 103 1.12 -4.21 31.71
N GLY A 104 1.63 -3.14 32.32
CA GLY A 104 1.72 -1.82 31.70
C GLY A 104 2.61 -1.79 30.46
N SER A 105 3.71 -2.54 30.44
CA SER A 105 4.60 -2.66 29.28
C SER A 105 3.93 -3.38 28.11
N LEU A 106 3.24 -4.49 28.36
CA LEU A 106 2.46 -5.20 27.33
C LEU A 106 1.34 -4.32 26.78
N LEU A 107 0.58 -3.65 27.66
CA LEU A 107 -0.51 -2.77 27.25
C LEU A 107 0.00 -1.61 26.38
N ARG A 108 1.10 -0.96 26.78
CA ARG A 108 1.76 0.10 26.00
C ARG A 108 2.23 -0.41 24.64
N ALA A 109 2.81 -1.61 24.57
CA ALA A 109 3.23 -2.21 23.31
C ALA A 109 2.03 -2.46 22.38
N VAL A 110 0.98 -3.12 22.87
CA VAL A 110 -0.22 -3.44 22.06
C VAL A 110 -0.91 -2.17 21.57
N LEU A 111 -1.15 -1.19 22.46
CA LEU A 111 -1.81 0.06 22.09
C LEU A 111 -0.92 0.93 21.20
N GLY A 112 0.36 1.07 21.52
CA GLY A 112 1.31 1.88 20.77
C GLY A 112 1.51 1.37 19.35
N PHE A 113 1.83 0.08 19.20
CA PHE A 113 1.98 -0.53 17.88
C PHE A 113 0.65 -0.67 17.14
N GLY A 114 -0.45 -0.96 17.83
CA GLY A 114 -1.79 -1.04 17.24
C GLY A 114 -2.23 0.30 16.66
N PHE A 115 -2.07 1.39 17.42
CA PHE A 115 -2.36 2.74 16.95
C PHE A 115 -1.45 3.14 15.79
N ALA A 116 -0.14 2.91 15.92
CA ALA A 116 0.82 3.19 14.85
C ALA A 116 0.44 2.44 13.57
N ALA A 117 0.13 1.14 13.66
CA ALA A 117 -0.29 0.30 12.55
C ALA A 117 -1.54 0.86 11.87
N LEU A 118 -2.58 1.22 12.62
CA LEU A 118 -3.81 1.80 12.07
C LEU A 118 -3.56 3.16 11.40
N ALA A 119 -2.72 4.00 12.01
CA ALA A 119 -2.40 5.34 11.50
C ALA A 119 -1.67 5.29 10.16
N ILE A 120 -0.73 4.34 9.99
CA ILE A 120 0.08 4.21 8.76
C ILE A 120 -0.52 3.24 7.75
N LYS A 121 -1.42 2.34 8.15
CA LYS A 121 -2.11 1.38 7.26
C LYS A 121 -2.65 2.11 6.03
N ARG A 122 -3.44 3.17 6.23
CA ARG A 122 -4.05 3.92 5.12
C ARG A 122 -3.00 4.49 4.16
N ASP A 123 -1.88 4.96 4.68
CA ASP A 123 -0.82 5.59 3.88
C ASP A 123 0.02 4.56 3.13
N ILE A 124 0.33 3.41 3.74
CA ILE A 124 1.07 2.30 3.12
C ILE A 124 0.24 1.62 2.04
N TYR A 125 -1.07 1.45 2.27
CA TYR A 125 -2.01 0.97 1.24
C TYR A 125 -2.43 2.10 0.27
N SER A 126 -1.99 3.34 0.47
CA SER A 126 -2.35 4.44 -0.42
C SER A 126 -1.62 4.31 -1.77
N PRO A 127 -2.27 4.71 -2.88
CA PRO A 127 -1.68 4.69 -4.23
C PRO A 127 -0.35 5.44 -4.38
N TYR A 128 0.01 6.29 -3.41
CA TYR A 128 1.17 7.17 -3.45
C TYR A 128 2.49 6.44 -3.22
N LEU A 129 2.51 5.28 -2.55
CA LEU A 129 3.76 4.53 -2.31
C LEU A 129 4.07 3.46 -3.37
N ALA A 130 3.25 3.39 -4.41
CA ALA A 130 3.59 2.66 -5.61
C ALA A 130 4.69 3.44 -6.37
N ILE A 131 5.83 2.78 -6.62
CA ILE A 131 6.98 3.31 -7.40
C ILE A 131 6.56 3.71 -8.83
N PHE A 132 5.40 3.24 -9.26
CA PHE A 132 4.69 3.65 -10.46
C PHE A 132 3.37 4.30 -10.05
N PRO A 133 2.72 5.16 -10.85
CA PRO A 133 1.36 5.70 -10.61
C PRO A 133 0.24 4.62 -10.64
N ARG A 134 0.60 3.40 -10.23
CA ARG A 134 -0.18 2.17 -10.18
C ARG A 134 -0.62 1.96 -8.74
N GLY A 135 -1.60 2.73 -8.28
CA GLY A 135 -2.35 2.31 -7.09
C GLY A 135 -2.92 0.92 -7.35
N PHE A 136 -2.48 -0.09 -6.61
CA PHE A 136 -3.13 -1.41 -6.45
C PHE A 136 -3.78 -2.04 -7.71
N ARG A 137 -3.29 -1.76 -8.92
CA ARG A 137 -3.79 -2.37 -10.16
C ARG A 137 -3.08 -3.71 -10.31
N ARG A 138 -3.71 -4.78 -9.78
CA ARG A 138 -3.26 -6.18 -10.00
C ARG A 138 -3.32 -6.61 -11.46
N LYS A 139 -3.82 -5.77 -12.36
CA LYS A 139 -4.23 -6.17 -13.71
C LYS A 139 -3.56 -5.32 -14.79
N ARG A 140 -2.93 -5.99 -15.77
CA ARG A 140 -2.23 -5.39 -16.91
C ARG A 140 -3.24 -4.57 -17.74
N ARG A 141 -2.94 -3.29 -18.00
CA ARG A 141 -3.67 -2.46 -18.96
C ARG A 141 -2.89 -2.33 -20.25
N VAL A 142 -3.57 -2.51 -21.36
CA VAL A 142 -3.04 -2.22 -22.68
C VAL A 142 -3.32 -0.74 -22.96
N HIS A 143 -2.26 0.06 -23.02
CA HIS A 143 -2.35 1.47 -23.43
C HIS A 143 -2.37 1.52 -24.96
N LYS A 144 -3.48 1.06 -25.54
CA LYS A 144 -3.76 1.25 -26.96
C LYS A 144 -4.98 2.16 -27.05
N ARG A 145 -4.86 3.22 -27.87
CA ARG A 145 -6.00 4.06 -28.25
C ARG A 145 -6.96 3.18 -29.03
N LEU A 146 -8.12 2.91 -28.45
CA LEU A 146 -9.13 2.05 -29.02
C LEU A 146 -10.41 2.86 -29.24
N LYS A 147 -11.08 2.64 -30.37
CA LYS A 147 -12.47 3.10 -30.51
C LYS A 147 -13.36 2.17 -29.69
N ILE A 148 -14.12 2.74 -28.77
CA ILE A 148 -15.12 2.05 -27.96
C ILE A 148 -16.44 2.80 -28.14
N ASN A 149 -17.48 2.06 -28.46
CA ASN A 149 -18.83 2.58 -28.48
C ASN A 149 -19.39 2.56 -27.04
N VAL A 150 -19.87 3.70 -26.58
CA VAL A 150 -20.44 3.90 -25.24
C VAL A 150 -21.86 4.43 -25.42
N ASP A 151 -22.86 3.60 -25.12
CA ASP A 151 -24.28 3.87 -25.34
C ASP A 151 -24.60 4.39 -26.75
N GLY A 152 -24.05 3.75 -27.78
CA GLY A 152 -24.26 4.13 -29.18
C GLY A 152 -23.33 5.23 -29.69
N HIS A 153 -22.53 5.86 -28.81
CA HIS A 153 -21.60 6.91 -29.22
C HIS A 153 -20.16 6.41 -29.27
N ASP A 154 -19.50 6.60 -30.41
CA ASP A 154 -18.09 6.28 -30.56
C ASP A 154 -17.22 7.24 -29.74
N ARG A 155 -16.39 6.65 -28.88
CA ARG A 155 -15.44 7.35 -28.01
C ARG A 155 -14.07 6.69 -28.10
N GLU A 156 -13.04 7.41 -27.64
CA GLU A 156 -11.67 6.91 -27.62
C GLU A 156 -11.31 6.41 -26.22
N ALA A 157 -11.05 5.13 -26.06
CA ALA A 157 -10.43 4.57 -24.87
C ALA A 157 -8.92 4.83 -24.88
N LEU A 158 -8.42 5.50 -23.84
CA LEU A 158 -6.98 5.74 -23.65
C LEU A 158 -6.28 4.54 -23.03
N ASP A 159 -6.99 3.81 -22.15
CA ASP A 159 -6.53 2.56 -21.57
C ASP A 159 -7.67 1.55 -21.45
N ILE A 160 -7.32 0.27 -21.50
CA ILE A 160 -8.24 -0.85 -21.26
C ILE A 160 -7.55 -1.96 -20.46
N SER A 161 -8.27 -2.54 -19.51
CA SER A 161 -7.92 -3.74 -18.72
C SER A 161 -9.05 -4.75 -18.81
N ASP A 162 -8.78 -5.97 -18.36
CA ASP A 162 -9.77 -7.02 -18.06
C ASP A 162 -10.75 -6.70 -16.90
N SER A 163 -10.89 -5.43 -16.51
CA SER A 163 -11.82 -4.98 -15.46
C SER A 163 -12.43 -3.60 -15.74
N GLY A 164 -12.05 -2.95 -16.83
CA GLY A 164 -12.51 -1.61 -17.14
C GLY A 164 -11.58 -0.86 -18.06
N CYS A 165 -12.02 0.31 -18.51
CA CYS A 165 -11.33 1.20 -19.42
C CYS A 165 -11.39 2.65 -18.93
N PHE A 166 -10.54 3.50 -19.49
CA PHE A 166 -10.63 4.94 -19.34
C PHE A 166 -10.89 5.57 -20.70
N VAL A 167 -12.00 6.29 -20.81
CA VAL A 167 -12.50 6.85 -22.07
C VAL A 167 -12.36 8.36 -22.06
N ARG A 168 -11.87 8.92 -23.15
CA ARG A 168 -11.85 10.36 -23.39
C ARG A 168 -13.29 10.84 -23.62
N TRP A 169 -13.86 11.38 -22.57
CA TRP A 169 -15.22 11.92 -22.55
C TRP A 169 -15.22 13.20 -21.73
N LYS A 170 -14.88 14.32 -22.39
CA LYS A 170 -14.92 15.64 -21.77
C LYS A 170 -16.38 16.06 -21.57
N GLY A 171 -16.69 16.63 -20.40
CA GLY A 171 -18.04 17.08 -20.07
C GLY A 171 -19.07 15.96 -19.98
N CYS A 172 -18.71 14.80 -19.41
CA CYS A 172 -19.70 13.76 -19.16
C CYS A 172 -20.72 14.25 -18.12
N GLU A 173 -21.98 14.40 -18.54
CA GLU A 173 -23.09 14.85 -17.68
C GLU A 173 -23.72 13.70 -16.87
N LYS A 174 -23.32 12.44 -17.14
CA LYS A 174 -23.83 11.27 -16.42
C LYS A 174 -23.19 11.16 -15.03
N PRO A 175 -23.96 10.85 -13.97
CA PRO A 175 -23.41 10.70 -12.63
C PRO A 175 -22.55 9.44 -12.48
N ALA A 176 -21.69 9.43 -11.46
CA ALA A 176 -20.98 8.21 -11.08
C ALA A 176 -21.98 7.12 -10.65
N GLY A 177 -21.70 5.88 -11.02
CA GLY A 177 -22.56 4.73 -10.77
C GLY A 177 -23.48 4.35 -11.93
N THR A 178 -23.74 5.25 -12.89
CA THR A 178 -24.57 4.98 -14.07
C THR A 178 -24.01 3.83 -14.89
N GLU A 179 -24.92 2.96 -15.32
CA GLU A 179 -24.60 1.84 -16.21
C GLU A 179 -24.63 2.27 -17.67
N LEU A 180 -23.67 1.76 -18.43
CA LEU A 180 -23.41 2.08 -19.82
C LEU A 180 -23.21 0.79 -20.59
N LYS A 181 -23.75 0.71 -21.81
CA LYS A 181 -23.42 -0.37 -22.74
C LYS A 181 -22.12 -0.02 -23.44
N LEU A 182 -21.18 -0.97 -23.44
CA LEU A 182 -19.87 -0.84 -24.06
C LEU A 182 -19.73 -1.88 -25.16
N GLN A 183 -19.29 -1.44 -26.34
CA GLN A 183 -18.96 -2.32 -27.45
C GLN A 183 -17.64 -1.89 -28.09
N TRP A 184 -16.75 -2.84 -28.38
CA TRP A 184 -15.52 -2.55 -29.10
C TRP A 184 -15.01 -3.77 -29.86
N ALA A 185 -14.23 -3.52 -30.89
CA ALA A 185 -13.48 -4.56 -31.59
C ALA A 185 -11.99 -4.43 -31.24
N PHE A 186 -11.32 -5.56 -31.01
CA PHE A 186 -9.88 -5.62 -30.79
C PHE A 186 -9.30 -6.88 -31.41
N THR A 187 -8.29 -6.73 -32.29
CA THR A 187 -7.59 -7.84 -32.97
C THR A 187 -8.54 -8.88 -33.56
N GLY A 188 -9.55 -8.43 -34.29
CA GLY A 188 -10.54 -9.31 -34.95
C GLY A 188 -11.59 -9.93 -34.03
N ALA A 189 -11.54 -9.67 -32.72
CA ALA A 189 -12.56 -10.10 -31.77
C ALA A 189 -13.45 -8.93 -31.34
N GLU A 190 -14.76 -9.15 -31.32
CA GLU A 190 -15.73 -8.21 -30.80
C GLU A 190 -16.01 -8.50 -29.32
N PHE A 191 -16.17 -7.43 -28.56
CA PHE A 191 -16.44 -7.46 -27.13
C PHE A 191 -17.58 -6.53 -26.80
N ASP A 192 -18.51 -7.06 -26.02
CA ASP A 192 -19.61 -6.35 -25.41
C ASP A 192 -19.52 -6.48 -23.89
N ALA A 193 -19.84 -5.40 -23.18
CA ALA A 193 -19.90 -5.40 -21.72
C ALA A 193 -20.86 -4.34 -21.21
N ILE A 194 -21.39 -4.57 -20.01
CA ILE A 194 -22.01 -3.51 -19.21
C ILE A 194 -20.88 -2.84 -18.42
N GLY A 195 -20.80 -1.52 -18.48
CA GLY A 195 -19.85 -0.71 -17.74
C GLY A 195 -20.56 0.14 -16.68
N GLY A 196 -19.94 0.35 -15.52
CA GLY A 196 -20.38 1.36 -14.55
C GLY A 196 -19.39 2.51 -14.46
N ILE A 197 -19.87 3.75 -14.47
CA ILE A 197 -19.02 4.92 -14.24
C ILE A 197 -18.48 4.86 -12.80
N VAL A 198 -17.16 4.81 -12.65
CA VAL A 198 -16.51 4.79 -11.32
C VAL A 198 -15.75 6.07 -10.99
N ARG A 199 -15.43 6.87 -12.02
CA ARG A 199 -14.68 8.11 -11.84
C ARG A 199 -14.92 9.05 -13.02
N ILE A 200 -15.12 10.33 -12.72
CA ILE A 200 -15.21 11.42 -13.70
C ILE A 200 -14.06 12.39 -13.43
N THR A 201 -13.42 12.87 -14.48
CA THR A 201 -12.31 13.84 -14.45
C THR A 201 -12.42 14.78 -15.64
N ASP A 202 -11.73 15.92 -15.60
CA ASP A 202 -11.69 16.88 -16.72
C ASP A 202 -11.17 16.27 -18.03
N ALA A 203 -10.33 15.23 -17.92
CA ALA A 203 -9.74 14.55 -19.06
C ALA A 203 -10.62 13.42 -19.64
N GLY A 204 -11.59 12.91 -18.88
CA GLY A 204 -12.41 11.77 -19.27
C GLY A 204 -12.99 10.98 -18.12
N VAL A 205 -13.52 9.80 -18.45
CA VAL A 205 -14.33 8.96 -17.55
C VAL A 205 -13.72 7.57 -17.42
N GLY A 206 -13.59 7.10 -16.18
CA GLY A 206 -13.23 5.72 -15.86
C GLY A 206 -14.48 4.85 -15.75
N ILE A 207 -14.50 3.75 -16.50
CA ILE A 207 -15.63 2.82 -16.57
C ILE A 207 -15.15 1.43 -16.13
N ALA A 208 -15.82 0.82 -15.16
CA ALA A 208 -15.54 -0.52 -14.69
C ALA A 208 -16.49 -1.53 -15.34
N PHE A 209 -15.98 -2.65 -15.84
CA PHE A 209 -16.82 -3.70 -16.43
C PHE A 209 -17.60 -4.43 -15.33
N ARG A 210 -18.89 -4.65 -15.58
CA ARG A 210 -19.85 -5.33 -14.71
C ARG A 210 -20.43 -6.54 -15.44
N GLY A 211 -20.82 -7.55 -14.68
CA GLY A 211 -21.47 -8.76 -15.24
C GLY A 211 -20.58 -9.64 -16.11
N THR A 212 -19.26 -9.39 -16.19
CA THR A 212 -18.36 -10.19 -17.02
C THR A 212 -17.94 -11.49 -16.33
N ASP A 213 -18.18 -12.62 -16.98
CA ASP A 213 -17.75 -13.94 -16.49
C ASP A 213 -16.23 -14.16 -16.65
N SER A 214 -15.75 -15.32 -16.20
CA SER A 214 -14.33 -15.69 -16.31
C SER A 214 -13.91 -16.00 -17.75
N ALA A 215 -14.81 -16.55 -18.56
CA ALA A 215 -14.53 -16.90 -19.96
C ALA A 215 -14.31 -15.65 -20.82
N TRP A 216 -15.18 -14.65 -20.68
CA TRP A 216 -15.07 -13.34 -21.30
C TRP A 216 -13.76 -12.64 -20.91
N ARG A 217 -13.41 -12.64 -19.62
CA ARG A 217 -12.17 -12.04 -19.13
C ARG A 217 -10.93 -12.74 -19.70
N ASN A 218 -10.98 -14.06 -19.85
CA ASN A 218 -9.90 -14.82 -20.47
C ASN A 218 -9.78 -14.51 -21.97
N ARG A 219 -10.89 -14.45 -22.72
CA ARG A 219 -10.87 -14.03 -24.15
C ARG A 219 -10.21 -12.67 -24.33
N LEU A 220 -10.58 -11.69 -23.51
CA LEU A 220 -10.00 -10.36 -23.55
C LEU A 220 -8.50 -10.35 -23.21
N ARG A 221 -8.07 -11.15 -22.21
CA ARG A 221 -6.65 -11.30 -21.86
C ARG A 221 -5.85 -11.96 -22.98
N THR A 222 -6.38 -13.00 -23.61
CA THR A 222 -5.73 -13.67 -24.74
C THR A 222 -5.56 -12.72 -25.92
N ALA A 223 -6.61 -11.96 -26.26
CA ALA A 223 -6.52 -10.93 -27.31
C ALA A 223 -5.43 -9.89 -27.00
N PHE A 224 -5.34 -9.42 -25.75
CA PHE A 224 -4.25 -8.53 -25.32
C PHE A 224 -2.86 -9.17 -25.31
N GLY A 225 -2.78 -10.46 -25.01
CA GLY A 225 -1.55 -11.26 -25.04
C GLY A 225 -1.00 -11.38 -26.46
N ASN A 226 -1.83 -11.84 -27.40
CA ASN A 226 -1.48 -12.03 -28.80
C ASN A 226 -1.03 -10.71 -29.46
N ALA A 227 -1.74 -9.62 -29.20
CA ALA A 227 -1.41 -8.29 -29.72
C ALA A 227 -0.10 -7.69 -29.18
N SER A 228 0.47 -8.28 -28.12
CA SER A 228 1.79 -7.93 -27.58
C SER A 228 2.90 -8.82 -28.14
N ALA A 229 2.57 -10.04 -28.57
CA ALA A 229 3.50 -10.99 -29.18
C ALA A 229 3.80 -10.62 -30.65
N GLU A 230 2.78 -10.19 -31.42
CA GLU A 230 2.96 -9.73 -32.81
C GLU A 230 3.95 -8.55 -32.91
N LYS A 231 3.88 -7.58 -31.99
CA LYS A 231 4.85 -6.46 -31.93
C LYS A 231 6.28 -6.87 -31.56
N GLY A 232 6.48 -8.07 -31.02
CA GLY A 232 7.80 -8.62 -30.75
C GLY A 232 8.42 -9.34 -31.96
N SER A 233 7.58 -9.81 -32.90
CA SER A 233 8.02 -10.51 -34.12
C SER A 233 8.47 -9.53 -35.21
N ASP A 234 7.86 -8.34 -35.31
CA ASP A 234 8.23 -7.29 -36.28
C ASP A 234 9.53 -6.53 -35.92
N ARG A 235 10.29 -7.00 -34.93
CA ARG A 235 11.54 -6.39 -34.48
C ARG A 235 12.78 -7.29 -34.64
N ASN A 236 12.65 -8.41 -35.34
CA ASN A 236 13.78 -9.24 -35.77
C ASN A 236 13.97 -9.11 -37.27
#